data_AF-A0A177CMZ8-F1
#
_entry.id   AF-A0A177CMZ8-F1
#
_cell.length_a   1.000
_cell.length_b   1.000
_cell.length_c   1.000
_cell.angle_alpha   90.00
_cell.angle_beta   90.00
_cell.angle_gamma   90.00
#
_symmetry.space_group_name_H-M   'P 1'
#
loop_
_entity.id
_entity.type
_entity.pdbx_description
1 polymer ?
#
loop_
_entity_poly.entity_id
_entity_poly.type
_entity_poly.pdbx_seq_one_letter_code
_entity_poly.pdbx_strand_id
1 'polypeptide(L)'
;MTYNHGPASSHSLPGPVTASSSSLPSTSPPIPLQTLSPSSTFTTTSQDKRKAAWKYEGYKAFSSWMASEDDFFLFRRFGDLNSRTILWMQDRITRVENDLRRLDEMVHKSKLADNLRNDSFRWDEKWMTQRHAHMVELSQLLHHYNQFIDGYAKVRARPRADKRLVENVENWLDRGAIDPEESSFLRHTDDLTSIHHRTLPPLGRWLESFAQLHRSSFFRAKHGNDAVQKSSGTTISSNSRFDLVTNTSIIFGGLVMLLAPLWWLEYVNDSAKKLAVMTGFICVFVALGSVATVNRPAEVVAAAAAYAAVLMVFMQVQK
;
A
#
# COMPACT_ATOMS: atom_id res chain seq x y z
N MET A 1 33.28 -28.07 -30.29
CA MET A 1 31.88 -28.08 -29.80
C MET A 1 31.32 -26.69 -29.99
N THR A 2 30.61 -26.47 -31.09
CA THR A 2 30.08 -25.18 -31.54
C THR A 2 28.65 -25.04 -31.08
N TYR A 3 28.37 -24.09 -30.18
CA TYR A 3 27.01 -23.73 -29.78
C TYR A 3 26.47 -22.62 -30.67
N ASN A 4 25.33 -22.90 -31.30
CA ASN A 4 24.61 -22.05 -32.22
C ASN A 4 23.70 -21.10 -31.43
N HIS A 5 23.88 -19.78 -31.55
CA HIS A 5 22.96 -18.79 -30.97
C HIS A 5 21.83 -18.52 -31.97
N GLY A 6 20.60 -18.94 -31.64
CA GLY A 6 19.39 -18.49 -32.33
C GLY A 6 18.95 -17.10 -31.83
N PRO A 7 18.25 -16.29 -32.65
CA PRO A 7 17.84 -14.95 -32.26
C PRO A 7 16.69 -14.98 -31.25
N ALA A 8 16.81 -14.16 -30.21
CA ALA A 8 15.77 -13.95 -29.20
C ALA A 8 14.60 -13.15 -29.81
N SER A 9 13.43 -13.78 -29.91
CA SER A 9 12.18 -13.13 -30.28
C SER A 9 11.71 -12.22 -29.14
N SER A 10 11.70 -10.91 -29.38
CA SER A 10 11.15 -9.89 -28.48
C SER A 10 9.62 -10.01 -28.41
N HIS A 11 9.09 -10.53 -27.30
CA HIS A 11 7.68 -10.35 -26.97
C HIS A 11 7.49 -8.95 -26.36
N SER A 12 6.92 -8.03 -27.14
CA SER A 12 6.41 -6.77 -26.64
C SER A 12 5.14 -7.02 -25.80
N LEU A 13 5.08 -6.43 -24.62
CA LEU A 13 3.87 -6.34 -23.80
C LEU A 13 2.83 -5.45 -24.51
N PRO A 14 1.53 -5.75 -24.44
CA PRO A 14 0.51 -4.91 -25.05
C PRO A 14 0.32 -3.61 -24.22
N GLY A 15 0.39 -2.47 -24.90
CA GLY A 15 0.05 -1.16 -24.35
C GLY A 15 -1.47 -0.98 -24.15
N PRO A 16 -1.89 0.13 -23.50
CA PRO A 16 -3.29 0.34 -23.12
C PRO A 16 -4.18 0.53 -24.36
N VAL A 17 -5.31 -0.19 -24.37
CA VAL A 17 -6.25 -0.24 -25.49
C VAL A 17 -7.16 1.00 -25.45
N THR A 18 -6.84 2.00 -26.26
CA THR A 18 -7.81 3.01 -26.68
C THR A 18 -7.71 3.17 -28.19
N ALA A 19 -8.60 2.51 -28.94
CA ALA A 19 -9.28 3.07 -30.11
C ALA A 19 -10.12 1.99 -30.82
N SER A 20 -11.37 2.37 -31.05
CA SER A 20 -12.33 1.77 -31.96
C SER A 20 -11.79 1.69 -33.38
N SER A 21 -11.83 0.53 -34.02
CA SER A 21 -12.18 0.41 -35.44
C SER A 21 -12.43 -1.04 -35.82
N SER A 22 -13.63 -1.23 -36.35
CA SER A 22 -14.22 -2.45 -36.85
C SER A 22 -13.58 -2.92 -38.15
N SER A 23 -13.24 -4.21 -38.24
CA SER A 23 -13.39 -5.00 -39.47
C SER A 23 -13.56 -6.48 -39.12
N LEU A 24 -14.71 -7.06 -39.50
CA LEU A 24 -15.07 -8.45 -39.31
C LEU A 24 -14.44 -9.33 -40.42
N PRO A 25 -13.91 -10.52 -40.10
CA PRO A 25 -13.86 -11.62 -41.05
C PRO A 25 -15.09 -12.53 -40.91
N SER A 26 -15.52 -12.98 -42.08
CA SER A 26 -16.69 -13.82 -42.39
C SER A 26 -16.70 -15.21 -41.72
N THR A 27 -17.88 -15.55 -41.19
CA THR A 27 -18.56 -16.86 -41.14
C THR A 27 -17.79 -18.09 -40.62
N SER A 28 -18.02 -18.43 -39.34
CA SER A 28 -17.78 -19.77 -38.78
C SER A 28 -19.08 -20.59 -38.82
N PRO A 29 -19.04 -21.93 -39.03
CA PRO A 29 -20.24 -22.76 -38.98
C PRO A 29 -20.79 -22.86 -37.54
N PRO A 30 -22.12 -22.99 -37.36
CA PRO A 30 -22.73 -23.01 -36.04
C PRO A 30 -22.34 -24.28 -35.27
N ILE A 31 -21.75 -24.07 -34.09
CA ILE A 31 -21.51 -25.13 -33.10
C ILE A 31 -22.88 -25.64 -32.62
N PRO A 32 -23.14 -26.96 -32.59
CA PRO A 32 -24.38 -27.48 -32.04
C PRO A 32 -24.48 -27.14 -30.55
N LEU A 33 -25.48 -26.33 -30.19
CA LEU A 33 -25.79 -26.02 -28.80
C LEU A 33 -26.29 -27.31 -28.15
N GLN A 34 -25.51 -27.89 -27.24
CA GLN A 34 -26.03 -28.94 -26.36
C GLN A 34 -27.15 -28.33 -25.51
N THR A 35 -28.38 -28.76 -25.76
CA THR A 35 -29.55 -28.43 -24.96
C THR A 35 -29.37 -29.02 -23.57
N LEU A 36 -28.84 -28.21 -22.65
CA LEU A 36 -28.88 -28.48 -21.22
C LEU A 36 -30.35 -28.62 -20.82
N SER A 37 -30.79 -29.86 -20.59
CA SER A 37 -32.10 -30.13 -20.00
C SER A 37 -32.18 -29.41 -18.64
N PRO A 38 -33.29 -28.73 -18.31
CA PRO A 38 -33.42 -28.06 -17.03
C PRO A 38 -33.47 -29.13 -15.93
N SER A 39 -32.33 -29.31 -15.26
CA SER A 39 -32.24 -30.19 -14.11
C SER A 39 -33.10 -29.62 -13.00
N SER A 40 -33.99 -30.46 -12.49
CA SER A 40 -34.87 -30.27 -11.34
C SER A 40 -34.28 -29.35 -10.27
N THR A 41 -35.05 -28.33 -9.88
CA THR A 41 -34.70 -27.34 -8.86
C THR A 41 -34.51 -28.01 -7.49
N PHE A 42 -33.34 -28.59 -7.25
CA PHE A 42 -32.94 -29.02 -5.92
C PHE A 42 -32.71 -27.77 -5.07
N THR A 43 -33.58 -27.56 -4.08
CA THR A 43 -33.36 -26.59 -2.99
C THR A 43 -32.14 -27.03 -2.19
N THR A 44 -30.95 -26.64 -2.66
CA THR A 44 -29.69 -26.96 -2.01
C THR A 44 -29.65 -26.28 -0.64
N THR A 45 -29.54 -27.08 0.42
CA THR A 45 -29.53 -26.57 1.80
C THR A 45 -28.23 -25.80 2.05
N SER A 46 -28.24 -24.82 2.96
CA SER A 46 -27.06 -24.01 3.29
C SER A 46 -25.83 -24.84 3.69
N GLN A 47 -26.05 -26.01 4.28
CA GLN A 47 -25.00 -26.95 4.67
C GLN A 47 -24.34 -27.64 3.45
N ASP A 48 -25.11 -27.97 2.42
CA ASP A 48 -24.58 -28.57 1.18
C ASP A 48 -23.78 -27.56 0.37
N LYS A 49 -24.24 -26.29 0.35
CA LYS A 49 -23.48 -25.19 -0.25
C LYS A 49 -22.13 -25.00 0.44
N ARG A 50 -22.07 -25.15 1.76
CA ARG A 50 -20.83 -25.03 2.53
C ARG A 50 -19.86 -26.19 2.31
N LYS A 51 -20.37 -27.42 2.12
CA LYS A 51 -19.54 -28.60 1.80
C LYS A 51 -18.93 -28.52 0.39
N ALA A 52 -19.61 -27.86 -0.54
CA ALA A 52 -19.15 -27.63 -1.90
C ALA A 52 -18.89 -26.14 -2.15
N ALA A 53 -18.19 -25.47 -1.23
CA ALA A 53 -17.89 -24.04 -1.31
C ALA A 53 -17.14 -23.70 -2.62
N TRP A 54 -16.23 -24.57 -3.08
CA TRP A 54 -15.55 -24.44 -4.38
C TRP A 54 -16.52 -24.32 -5.57
N LYS A 55 -17.71 -24.94 -5.51
CA LYS A 55 -18.72 -24.93 -6.58
C LYS A 55 -19.65 -23.72 -6.48
N TYR A 56 -20.10 -23.39 -5.27
CA TYR A 56 -21.18 -22.40 -5.06
C TYR A 56 -20.69 -21.02 -4.63
N GLU A 57 -19.47 -20.94 -4.08
CA GLU A 57 -18.83 -19.71 -3.65
C GLU A 57 -17.70 -19.33 -4.61
N GLY A 58 -16.63 -20.14 -4.65
CA GLY A 58 -15.48 -19.94 -5.53
C GLY A 58 -14.87 -18.52 -5.47
N TYR A 59 -14.19 -18.14 -6.55
CA TYR A 59 -13.65 -16.77 -6.72
C TYR A 59 -14.70 -15.68 -6.72
N LYS A 60 -15.93 -15.99 -7.17
CA LYS A 60 -17.02 -15.01 -7.18
C LYS A 60 -17.32 -14.53 -5.75
N ALA A 61 -17.44 -15.46 -4.82
CA ALA A 61 -17.66 -15.13 -3.42
C ALA A 61 -16.43 -14.51 -2.78
N PHE A 62 -15.24 -15.05 -3.08
CA PHE A 62 -14.00 -14.54 -2.50
C PHE A 62 -13.72 -13.10 -2.90
N SER A 63 -13.79 -12.77 -4.18
CA SER A 63 -13.58 -11.42 -4.69
C SER A 63 -14.65 -10.45 -4.17
N SER A 64 -15.92 -10.87 -4.11
CA SER A 64 -16.99 -10.05 -3.52
C SER A 64 -16.78 -9.80 -2.03
N TRP A 65 -16.27 -10.79 -1.29
CA TRP A 65 -15.96 -10.64 0.13
C TRP A 65 -14.72 -9.77 0.35
N MET A 66 -13.65 -9.95 -0.43
CA MET A 66 -12.47 -9.07 -0.39
C MET A 66 -12.80 -7.63 -0.73
N ALA A 67 -13.72 -7.40 -1.66
CA ALA A 67 -14.18 -6.06 -2.05
C ALA A 67 -15.21 -5.45 -1.09
N SER A 68 -15.72 -6.22 -0.12
CA SER A 68 -16.75 -5.73 0.82
C SER A 68 -16.20 -4.76 1.86
N GLU A 69 -14.92 -4.90 2.21
CA GLU A 69 -14.23 -4.03 3.15
C GLU A 69 -12.80 -3.78 2.65
N ASP A 70 -12.36 -2.53 2.71
CA ASP A 70 -11.03 -2.11 2.27
C ASP A 70 -9.89 -2.82 3.03
N ASP A 71 -10.16 -3.26 4.26
CA ASP A 71 -9.22 -3.95 5.14
C ASP A 71 -8.96 -5.42 4.74
N PHE A 72 -9.86 -6.06 3.96
CA PHE A 72 -9.72 -7.48 3.59
C PHE A 72 -8.98 -7.70 2.28
N PHE A 73 -8.72 -6.63 1.53
CA PHE A 73 -8.04 -6.75 0.24
C PHE A 73 -6.52 -6.86 0.42
N LEU A 74 -6.07 -8.06 0.79
CA LEU A 74 -4.66 -8.40 0.95
C LEU A 74 -4.07 -8.90 -0.37
N PHE A 75 -2.85 -8.44 -0.66
CA PHE A 75 -2.07 -8.92 -1.80
C PHE A 75 -0.58 -8.90 -1.49
N ARG A 76 0.19 -9.64 -2.27
CA ARG A 76 1.66 -9.67 -2.17
C ARG A 76 2.28 -8.47 -2.86
N ARG A 77 3.29 -7.88 -2.21
CA ARG A 77 4.13 -6.81 -2.79
C ARG A 77 5.20 -7.35 -3.72
N PHE A 78 5.48 -8.66 -3.67
CA PHE A 78 6.49 -9.33 -4.47
C PHE A 78 7.87 -8.66 -4.34
N GLY A 79 8.28 -8.36 -3.11
CA GLY A 79 9.43 -7.49 -2.86
C GLY A 79 10.75 -7.96 -3.50
N ASP A 80 11.02 -9.27 -3.42
CA ASP A 80 12.23 -9.88 -3.99
C ASP A 80 12.19 -9.88 -5.52
N LEU A 81 11.04 -10.20 -6.12
CA LEU A 81 10.87 -10.21 -7.58
C LEU A 81 11.01 -8.80 -8.15
N ASN A 82 10.38 -7.80 -7.53
CA ASN A 82 10.52 -6.41 -7.96
C ASN A 82 11.97 -5.93 -7.84
N SER A 83 12.66 -6.25 -6.74
CA SER A 83 14.09 -5.93 -6.57
C SER A 83 14.95 -6.58 -7.65
N ARG A 84 14.72 -7.86 -7.95
CA ARG A 84 15.45 -8.58 -9.00
C ARG A 84 15.23 -7.97 -10.38
N THR A 85 14.00 -7.57 -10.70
CA THR A 85 13.67 -6.92 -11.96
C THR A 85 14.34 -5.55 -12.08
N ILE A 86 14.39 -4.77 -11.00
CA ILE A 86 15.11 -3.48 -10.96
C ILE A 86 16.60 -3.68 -11.23
N LEU A 87 17.25 -4.63 -10.55
CA LEU A 87 18.66 -4.94 -10.77
C LEU A 87 18.95 -5.39 -12.20
N TRP A 88 18.05 -6.18 -12.79
CA TRP A 88 18.16 -6.59 -14.20
C TRP A 88 18.07 -5.40 -15.16
N MET A 89 17.13 -4.47 -14.94
CA MET A 89 17.01 -3.25 -15.76
C MET A 89 18.25 -2.35 -15.60
N GLN A 90 18.81 -2.24 -14.40
CA GLN A 90 20.06 -1.50 -14.16
C GLN A 90 21.21 -2.07 -14.97
N ASP A 91 21.43 -3.38 -14.93
CA ASP A 91 22.47 -4.03 -15.74
C ASP A 91 22.27 -3.77 -17.24
N ARG A 92 21.02 -3.83 -17.72
CA ARG A 92 20.72 -3.53 -19.14
C ARG A 92 21.07 -2.10 -19.50
N ILE A 93 20.70 -1.12 -18.67
CA ILE A 93 21.03 0.30 -18.88
C ILE A 93 22.56 0.49 -18.86
N THR A 94 23.27 -0.11 -17.90
CA THR A 94 24.73 -0.02 -17.79
C THR A 94 25.45 -0.61 -19.00
N ARG A 95 24.93 -1.69 -19.60
CA ARG A 95 25.50 -2.23 -20.86
C ARG A 95 25.37 -1.22 -22.00
N VAL A 96 24.20 -0.64 -22.20
CA VAL A 96 23.98 0.38 -23.23
C VAL A 96 24.83 1.63 -22.97
N GLU A 97 24.96 2.06 -21.71
CA GLU A 97 25.83 3.15 -21.32
C GLU A 97 27.31 2.87 -21.66
N ASN A 98 27.79 1.66 -21.36
CA ASN A 98 29.15 1.26 -21.69
C ASN A 98 29.36 1.17 -23.22
N ASP A 99 28.36 0.73 -23.98
CA ASP A 99 28.42 0.69 -25.44
C ASP A 99 28.54 2.11 -26.03
N LEU A 100 27.73 3.04 -25.53
CA LEU A 100 27.82 4.45 -25.88
C LEU A 100 29.20 5.04 -25.52
N ARG A 101 29.69 4.77 -24.31
CA ARG A 101 31.03 5.22 -23.88
C ARG A 101 32.14 4.70 -24.78
N ARG A 102 32.06 3.44 -25.23
CA ARG A 102 33.01 2.85 -26.19
C ARG A 102 32.97 3.55 -27.55
N LEU A 103 31.78 3.91 -28.04
CA LEU A 103 31.63 4.66 -29.29
C LEU A 103 32.22 6.07 -29.15
N ASP A 104 31.97 6.74 -28.04
CA ASP A 104 32.50 8.09 -27.79
C ASP A 104 34.02 8.08 -27.68
N GLU A 105 34.60 7.08 -27.00
CA GLU A 105 36.05 6.89 -26.95
C GLU A 105 36.65 6.57 -28.32
N MET A 106 35.97 5.77 -29.13
CA MET A 106 36.42 5.46 -30.49
C MET A 106 36.48 6.72 -31.35
N VAL A 107 35.47 7.58 -31.29
CA VAL A 107 35.48 8.87 -32.00
C VAL A 107 36.58 9.77 -31.45
N HIS A 108 36.74 9.84 -30.14
CA HIS A 108 37.80 10.64 -29.50
C HIS A 108 39.22 10.23 -29.94
N LYS A 109 39.45 8.91 -30.11
CA LYS A 109 40.74 8.35 -30.53
C LYS A 109 40.94 8.35 -32.05
N SER A 110 39.91 8.67 -32.84
CA SER A 110 39.98 8.68 -34.31
C SER A 110 40.82 9.82 -34.86
N LYS A 111 41.31 9.68 -36.10
CA LYS A 111 42.05 10.75 -36.77
C LYS A 111 41.06 11.76 -37.32
N LEU A 112 41.49 13.02 -37.44
CA LEU A 112 40.65 14.08 -38.03
C LEU A 112 40.18 13.75 -39.46
N ALA A 113 40.98 12.96 -40.21
CA ALA A 113 40.66 12.49 -41.55
C ALA A 113 39.47 11.51 -41.59
N ASP A 114 39.19 10.80 -40.50
CA ASP A 114 38.09 9.84 -40.40
C ASP A 114 36.72 10.56 -40.35
N ASN A 115 36.70 11.88 -40.10
CA ASN A 115 35.52 12.75 -40.04
C ASN A 115 34.39 12.21 -39.15
N LEU A 116 34.75 11.44 -38.11
CA LEU A 116 33.84 11.01 -37.06
C LEU A 116 33.52 12.20 -36.14
N ARG A 117 32.27 12.26 -35.68
CA ARG A 117 31.75 13.42 -34.96
C ARG A 117 31.03 13.01 -33.69
N ASN A 118 31.10 13.85 -32.66
CA ASN A 118 30.36 13.72 -31.38
C ASN A 118 29.48 14.95 -31.07
N ASP A 119 29.26 15.83 -32.06
CA ASP A 119 28.59 17.13 -31.88
C ASP A 119 27.12 17.15 -32.34
N SER A 120 26.63 16.10 -33.03
CA SER A 120 25.32 16.15 -33.67
C SER A 120 24.57 14.81 -33.72
N PHE A 121 23.45 14.72 -33.01
CA PHE A 121 22.54 13.57 -33.11
C PHE A 121 21.89 13.41 -34.50
N ARG A 122 21.74 14.51 -35.26
CA ARG A 122 21.26 14.46 -36.65
C ARG A 122 22.28 13.82 -37.58
N TRP A 123 23.57 13.95 -37.25
CA TRP A 123 24.64 13.25 -37.95
C TRP A 123 24.62 11.76 -37.59
N ASP A 124 24.41 11.44 -36.31
CA ASP A 124 24.35 10.05 -35.83
C ASP A 124 23.23 9.24 -36.46
N GLU A 125 22.04 9.83 -36.58
CA GLU A 125 20.90 9.20 -37.24
C GLU A 125 21.22 8.74 -38.67
N LYS A 126 22.09 9.48 -39.38
CA LYS A 126 22.46 9.21 -40.77
C LYS A 126 23.71 8.36 -40.92
N TRP A 127 24.72 8.59 -40.08
CA TRP A 127 26.09 8.11 -40.28
C TRP A 127 26.62 7.25 -39.14
N MET A 128 26.01 7.32 -37.94
CA MET A 128 26.41 6.56 -36.74
C MET A 128 25.22 5.78 -36.18
N THR A 129 24.59 4.96 -37.03
CA THR A 129 23.30 4.29 -36.74
C THR A 129 23.34 3.45 -35.46
N GLN A 130 24.49 2.89 -35.09
CA GLN A 130 24.68 2.17 -33.83
C GLN A 130 24.48 3.07 -32.60
N ARG A 131 25.12 4.26 -32.58
CA ARG A 131 24.94 5.21 -31.47
C ARG A 131 23.50 5.69 -31.40
N HIS A 132 22.91 6.00 -32.56
CA HIS A 132 21.49 6.40 -32.62
C HIS A 132 20.57 5.29 -32.06
N ALA A 133 20.78 4.03 -32.46
CA ALA A 133 20.00 2.89 -31.96
C ALA A 133 20.14 2.71 -30.44
N HIS A 134 21.36 2.81 -29.90
CA HIS A 134 21.60 2.77 -28.47
C HIS A 134 20.90 3.92 -27.72
N MET A 135 20.86 5.13 -28.29
CA MET A 135 20.14 6.26 -27.69
C MET A 135 18.61 6.04 -27.66
N VAL A 136 18.05 5.49 -28.74
CA VAL A 136 16.62 5.12 -28.79
C VAL A 136 16.32 4.06 -27.74
N GLU A 137 17.12 3.00 -27.67
CA GLU A 137 16.96 1.94 -26.67
C GLU A 137 17.09 2.49 -25.24
N LEU A 138 18.12 3.29 -24.97
CA LEU A 138 18.36 3.89 -23.67
C LEU A 138 17.17 4.75 -23.22
N SER A 139 16.57 5.54 -24.13
CA SER A 139 15.41 6.36 -23.81
C SER A 139 14.21 5.53 -23.33
N GLN A 140 13.95 4.39 -23.99
CA GLN A 140 12.87 3.47 -23.63
C GLN A 140 13.15 2.74 -22.31
N LEU A 141 14.39 2.27 -22.14
CA LEU A 141 14.83 1.60 -20.92
C LEU A 141 14.75 2.51 -19.71
N LEU A 142 15.26 3.75 -19.81
CA LEU A 142 15.18 4.74 -18.73
C LEU A 142 13.75 5.09 -18.39
N HIS A 143 12.89 5.27 -19.40
CA HIS A 143 11.47 5.52 -19.16
C HIS A 143 10.80 4.38 -18.38
N HIS A 144 10.98 3.14 -18.84
CA HIS A 144 10.40 1.97 -18.20
C HIS A 144 10.96 1.75 -16.78
N TYR A 145 12.28 1.88 -16.61
CA TYR A 145 12.94 1.78 -15.31
C TYR A 145 12.41 2.80 -14.31
N ASN A 146 12.31 4.07 -14.72
CA ASN A 146 11.81 5.14 -13.85
C ASN A 146 10.33 4.94 -13.48
N GLN A 147 9.49 4.56 -14.44
CA GLN A 147 8.08 4.24 -14.18
C GLN A 147 7.93 3.04 -13.24
N PHE A 148 8.72 1.98 -13.45
CA PHE A 148 8.70 0.80 -12.62
C PHE A 148 9.10 1.12 -11.17
N ILE A 149 10.15 1.93 -10.99
CA ILE A 149 10.58 2.38 -9.66
C ILE A 149 9.51 3.23 -8.98
N ASP A 150 8.90 4.19 -9.68
CA ASP A 150 7.85 5.02 -9.10
C ASP A 150 6.63 4.18 -8.66
N GLY A 151 6.21 3.25 -9.52
CA GLY A 151 5.14 2.30 -9.21
C GLY A 151 5.48 1.42 -8.01
N TYR A 152 6.66 0.81 -8.01
CA TYR A 152 7.09 -0.07 -6.93
C TYR A 152 7.36 0.69 -5.62
N ALA A 153 7.85 1.92 -5.66
CA ALA A 153 8.04 2.76 -4.49
C ALA A 153 6.71 3.00 -3.76
N LYS A 154 5.63 3.25 -4.51
CA LYS A 154 4.26 3.37 -3.95
C LYS A 154 3.77 2.08 -3.32
N VAL A 155 4.09 0.92 -3.91
CA VAL A 155 3.75 -0.39 -3.32
C VAL A 155 4.57 -0.66 -2.05
N ARG A 156 5.86 -0.34 -2.07
CA ARG A 156 6.79 -0.56 -0.95
C ARG A 156 6.55 0.38 0.23
N ALA A 157 6.08 1.60 -0.02
CA ALA A 157 5.72 2.57 1.01
C ALA A 157 4.53 2.10 1.88
N ARG A 158 3.74 1.15 1.39
CA ARG A 158 2.61 0.60 2.14
C ARG A 158 3.10 -0.23 3.32
N PRO A 159 2.48 -0.10 4.50
CA PRO A 159 2.82 -0.92 5.65
C PRO A 159 2.51 -2.39 5.35
N ARG A 160 3.16 -3.26 6.12
CA ARG A 160 2.83 -4.69 6.15
C ARG A 160 1.39 -4.87 6.62
N ALA A 161 0.72 -5.89 6.09
CA ALA A 161 -0.60 -6.29 6.56
C ALA A 161 -0.57 -6.65 8.06
N ASP A 162 -1.59 -6.21 8.79
CA ASP A 162 -1.77 -6.58 10.18
C ASP A 162 -2.10 -8.07 10.30
N LYS A 163 -1.58 -8.74 11.34
CA LYS A 163 -1.76 -10.19 11.55
C LYS A 163 -3.23 -10.57 11.62
N ARG A 164 -4.04 -9.73 12.25
CA ARG A 164 -5.50 -9.90 12.35
C ARG A 164 -6.17 -9.95 10.97
N LEU A 165 -5.71 -9.14 10.02
CA LEU A 165 -6.27 -9.13 8.67
C LEU A 165 -5.90 -10.40 7.92
N VAL A 166 -4.65 -10.86 8.07
CA VAL A 166 -4.20 -12.14 7.51
C VAL A 166 -5.05 -13.29 8.06
N GLU A 167 -5.24 -13.36 9.38
CA GLU A 167 -6.09 -14.35 10.04
C GLU A 167 -7.54 -14.32 9.51
N ASN A 168 -8.12 -13.14 9.24
CA ASN A 168 -9.47 -13.04 8.68
C ASN A 168 -9.57 -13.66 7.29
N VAL A 169 -8.55 -13.46 6.44
CA VAL A 169 -8.50 -14.05 5.10
C VAL A 169 -8.24 -15.54 5.18
N GLU A 170 -7.35 -16.00 6.05
CA GLU A 170 -7.11 -17.43 6.32
C GLU A 170 -8.40 -18.14 6.77
N ASN A 171 -9.08 -17.60 7.79
CA ASN A 171 -10.36 -18.13 8.29
C ASN A 171 -11.45 -18.16 7.20
N TRP A 172 -11.40 -17.23 6.24
CA TRP A 172 -12.33 -17.24 5.11
C TRP A 172 -12.00 -18.37 4.13
N LEU A 173 -10.72 -18.55 3.81
CA LEU A 173 -10.23 -19.56 2.86
C LEU A 173 -10.33 -21.00 3.38
N ASP A 174 -10.34 -21.19 4.71
CA ASP A 174 -10.56 -22.49 5.37
C ASP A 174 -11.87 -23.19 4.96
N ARG A 175 -12.78 -22.49 4.27
CA ARG A 175 -13.98 -23.08 3.66
C ARG A 175 -13.69 -24.04 2.52
N GLY A 176 -12.48 -24.02 1.97
CA GLY A 176 -12.16 -24.77 0.75
C GLY A 176 -12.91 -24.24 -0.46
N ALA A 177 -13.14 -22.91 -0.51
CA ALA A 177 -13.77 -22.25 -1.65
C ALA A 177 -12.78 -21.99 -2.81
N ILE A 178 -11.49 -21.87 -2.50
CA ILE A 178 -10.40 -21.60 -3.43
C ILE A 178 -9.39 -22.74 -3.35
N ASP A 179 -8.65 -22.97 -4.42
CA ASP A 179 -7.62 -23.99 -4.46
C ASP A 179 -6.50 -23.70 -3.42
N PRO A 180 -6.02 -24.71 -2.67
CA PRO A 180 -4.92 -24.55 -1.73
C PRO A 180 -3.64 -23.99 -2.34
N GLU A 181 -3.32 -24.29 -3.59
CA GLU A 181 -2.13 -23.75 -4.26
C GLU A 181 -2.27 -22.24 -4.51
N GLU A 182 -3.48 -21.80 -4.86
CA GLU A 182 -3.78 -20.39 -5.10
C GLU A 182 -3.82 -19.57 -3.82
N SER A 183 -4.14 -20.18 -2.67
CA SER A 183 -4.09 -19.54 -1.33
C SER A 183 -2.68 -19.48 -0.72
N SER A 184 -1.69 -20.14 -1.32
CA SER A 184 -0.31 -20.21 -0.81
C SER A 184 0.38 -18.85 -0.64
N PHE A 185 -0.13 -17.80 -1.30
CA PHE A 185 0.37 -16.44 -1.17
C PHE A 185 0.34 -15.93 0.28
N LEU A 186 -0.63 -16.39 1.10
CA LEU A 186 -0.76 -15.99 2.50
C LEU A 186 0.40 -16.44 3.39
N ARG A 187 1.11 -17.49 3.00
CA ARG A 187 2.32 -17.96 3.71
C ARG A 187 3.42 -16.90 3.75
N HIS A 188 3.41 -15.95 2.83
CA HIS A 188 4.38 -14.87 2.74
C HIS A 188 3.96 -13.67 3.60
N THR A 189 3.75 -13.88 4.90
CA THR A 189 3.18 -12.84 5.78
C THR A 189 3.99 -11.54 5.81
N ASP A 190 5.30 -11.59 5.55
CA ASP A 190 6.19 -10.42 5.43
C ASP A 190 5.97 -9.61 4.14
N ASP A 191 5.43 -10.23 3.10
CA ASP A 191 5.24 -9.64 1.77
C ASP A 191 3.80 -9.15 1.55
N LEU A 192 2.88 -9.45 2.46
CA LEU A 192 1.47 -9.04 2.37
C LEU A 192 1.27 -7.56 2.72
N THR A 193 0.40 -6.90 1.96
CA THR A 193 -0.07 -5.54 2.22
C THR A 193 -1.55 -5.40 1.84
N SER A 194 -2.21 -4.37 2.37
CA SER A 194 -3.60 -4.04 2.03
C SER A 194 -3.69 -2.97 0.93
N ILE A 195 -4.78 -2.98 0.17
CA ILE A 195 -5.07 -1.92 -0.83
C ILE A 195 -5.26 -0.58 -0.13
N HIS A 196 -5.88 -0.58 1.03
CA HIS A 196 -6.04 0.61 1.85
C HIS A 196 -5.17 0.49 3.09
N HIS A 197 -4.32 1.49 3.35
CA HIS A 197 -3.65 1.60 4.63
C HIS A 197 -4.31 2.71 5.42
N ARG A 198 -4.84 2.38 6.59
CA ARG A 198 -5.33 3.40 7.53
C ARG A 198 -4.14 3.94 8.33
N THR A 199 -3.88 5.24 8.22
CA THR A 199 -2.85 5.90 9.04
C THR A 199 -3.44 6.23 10.40
N LEU A 200 -3.28 5.33 11.36
CA LEU A 200 -3.73 5.59 12.71
C LEU A 200 -2.68 6.40 13.50
N PRO A 201 -3.13 7.40 14.30
CA PRO A 201 -2.26 8.02 15.28
C PRO A 201 -1.72 6.95 16.24
N PRO A 202 -0.55 7.14 16.87
CA PRO A 202 0.06 6.05 17.63
C PRO A 202 -0.80 5.59 18.82
N LEU A 203 -1.56 6.49 19.44
CA LEU A 203 -2.58 6.12 20.43
C LEU A 203 -3.68 5.25 19.81
N GLY A 204 -4.15 5.57 18.60
CA GLY A 204 -5.09 4.73 17.85
C GLY A 204 -4.54 3.33 17.57
N ARG A 205 -3.27 3.21 17.16
CA ARG A 205 -2.61 1.91 16.97
C ARG A 205 -2.50 1.11 18.27
N TRP A 206 -2.15 1.77 19.37
CA TRP A 206 -2.10 1.14 20.69
C TRP A 206 -3.48 0.62 21.11
N LEU A 207 -4.53 1.43 20.89
CA LEU A 207 -5.91 1.06 21.20
C LEU A 207 -6.38 -0.11 20.31
N GLU A 208 -6.07 -0.10 19.01
CA GLU A 208 -6.42 -1.20 18.08
C GLU A 208 -5.70 -2.51 18.40
N SER A 209 -4.51 -2.44 19.00
CA SER A 209 -3.75 -3.62 19.43
C SER A 209 -4.49 -4.45 20.49
N PHE A 210 -5.47 -3.86 21.19
CA PHE A 210 -6.30 -4.60 22.15
C PHE A 210 -7.39 -5.40 21.42
N ALA A 211 -7.07 -6.67 21.11
CA ALA A 211 -7.99 -7.62 20.48
C ALA A 211 -9.35 -7.77 21.21
N GLN A 212 -9.39 -7.54 22.52
CA GLN A 212 -10.63 -7.55 23.31
C GLN A 212 -11.59 -6.42 22.93
N LEU A 213 -11.06 -5.26 22.55
CA LEU A 213 -11.84 -4.08 22.19
C LEU A 213 -12.59 -4.32 20.87
N HIS A 214 -11.92 -4.93 19.89
CA HIS A 214 -12.52 -5.37 18.62
C HIS A 214 -13.60 -6.44 18.79
N ARG A 215 -13.50 -7.29 19.82
CA ARG A 215 -14.48 -8.35 20.13
C ARG A 215 -15.72 -7.81 20.85
N SER A 216 -15.65 -6.59 21.39
CA SER A 216 -16.77 -5.95 22.07
C SER A 216 -17.90 -5.58 21.10
N SER A 217 -19.15 -5.75 21.56
CA SER A 217 -20.34 -5.38 20.79
C SER A 217 -20.38 -3.90 20.39
N PHE A 218 -19.63 -3.05 21.09
CA PHE A 218 -19.59 -1.61 20.81
C PHE A 218 -18.81 -1.28 19.53
N PHE A 219 -17.75 -2.04 19.23
CA PHE A 219 -16.87 -1.80 18.08
C PHE A 219 -17.19 -2.70 16.88
N ARG A 220 -18.06 -3.68 17.05
CA ARG A 220 -18.54 -4.52 15.94
C ARG A 220 -19.34 -3.69 14.94
N ALA A 221 -18.98 -3.77 13.66
CA ALA A 221 -19.71 -3.11 12.61
C ALA A 221 -21.13 -3.71 12.50
N LYS A 222 -22.16 -2.86 12.58
CA LYS A 222 -23.53 -3.27 12.29
C LYS A 222 -23.66 -3.29 10.78
N HIS A 223 -23.98 -4.46 10.22
CA HIS A 223 -24.05 -4.63 8.77
C HIS A 223 -25.14 -3.70 8.19
N GLY A 224 -24.79 -2.94 7.14
CA GLY A 224 -25.78 -2.41 6.22
C GLY A 224 -26.41 -3.57 5.44
N ASN A 225 -27.67 -3.42 5.04
CA ASN A 225 -28.45 -4.48 4.38
C ASN A 225 -27.86 -4.96 3.03
N ASP A 226 -26.82 -4.28 2.51
CA ASP A 226 -26.27 -4.49 1.17
C ASP A 226 -24.97 -5.32 1.14
N ALA A 227 -24.50 -5.84 2.28
CA ALA A 227 -23.29 -6.67 2.33
C ALA A 227 -23.54 -8.05 1.67
N VAL A 228 -23.19 -8.14 0.39
CA VAL A 228 -23.17 -9.37 -0.40
C VAL A 228 -22.32 -10.40 0.32
N GLN A 229 -22.99 -11.46 0.79
CA GLN A 229 -22.42 -12.70 1.32
C GLN A 229 -21.91 -12.66 2.76
N LYS A 230 -22.85 -12.91 3.67
CA LYS A 230 -22.66 -13.15 5.11
C LYS A 230 -21.72 -14.33 5.37
N SER A 231 -20.46 -14.01 5.56
CA SER A 231 -19.39 -14.91 5.98
C SER A 231 -19.52 -15.23 7.49
N SER A 232 -19.82 -16.48 7.88
CA SER A 232 -20.02 -16.89 9.28
C SER A 232 -18.75 -16.90 10.17
N GLY A 233 -17.60 -16.43 9.68
CA GLY A 233 -16.32 -16.49 10.40
C GLY A 233 -15.53 -15.19 10.45
N THR A 234 -15.93 -14.13 9.73
CA THR A 234 -15.15 -12.88 9.69
C THR A 234 -15.67 -11.88 10.71
N THR A 235 -14.81 -11.40 11.61
CA THR A 235 -15.15 -10.29 12.52
C THR A 235 -14.85 -8.94 11.86
N ILE A 236 -15.86 -8.35 11.23
CA ILE A 236 -15.82 -6.98 10.71
C ILE A 236 -16.02 -5.99 11.86
N SER A 237 -15.18 -4.98 11.94
CA SER A 237 -15.23 -3.96 13.00
C SER A 237 -15.35 -2.57 12.41
N SER A 238 -16.06 -1.69 13.10
CA SER A 238 -16.39 -0.38 12.58
C SER A 238 -15.21 0.57 12.75
N ASN A 239 -14.49 0.81 11.67
CA ASN A 239 -13.36 1.75 11.63
C ASN A 239 -13.78 3.16 12.09
N SER A 240 -14.97 3.64 11.71
CA SER A 240 -15.49 4.96 12.10
C SER A 240 -15.70 5.12 13.60
N ARG A 241 -16.14 4.07 14.31
CA ARG A 241 -16.30 4.12 15.78
C ARG A 241 -14.95 4.15 16.47
N PHE A 242 -13.98 3.43 15.89
CA PHE A 242 -12.63 3.40 16.40
C PHE A 242 -11.93 4.75 16.25
N ASP A 243 -12.08 5.38 15.08
CA ASP A 243 -11.62 6.75 14.84
C ASP A 243 -12.28 7.75 15.78
N LEU A 244 -13.61 7.65 15.96
CA LEU A 244 -14.34 8.52 16.88
C LEU A 244 -13.82 8.39 18.31
N VAL A 245 -13.72 7.17 18.84
CA VAL A 245 -13.24 6.94 20.21
C VAL A 245 -11.80 7.41 20.38
N THR A 246 -10.94 7.15 19.39
CA THR A 246 -9.54 7.61 19.41
C THR A 246 -9.48 9.13 19.45
N ASN A 247 -10.19 9.82 18.55
CA ASN A 247 -10.21 11.28 18.49
C ASN A 247 -10.83 11.88 19.76
N THR A 248 -11.94 11.33 20.26
CA THR A 248 -12.57 11.76 21.50
C THR A 248 -11.64 11.57 22.69
N SER A 249 -10.90 10.46 22.77
CA SER A 249 -9.93 10.21 23.83
C SER A 249 -8.76 11.20 23.80
N ILE A 250 -8.24 11.54 22.61
CA ILE A 250 -7.19 12.55 22.44
C ILE A 250 -7.69 13.92 22.92
N ILE A 251 -8.89 14.33 22.48
CA ILE A 251 -9.48 15.62 22.86
C ILE A 251 -9.73 15.68 24.37
N PHE A 252 -10.31 14.64 24.95
CA PHE A 252 -10.58 14.57 26.38
C PHE A 252 -9.29 14.58 27.21
N GLY A 253 -8.28 13.80 26.80
CA GLY A 253 -6.96 13.80 27.44
C GLY A 253 -6.30 15.17 27.39
N GLY A 254 -6.38 15.87 26.24
CA GLY A 254 -5.90 17.24 26.10
C GLY A 254 -6.62 18.23 27.02
N LEU A 255 -7.94 18.11 27.16
CA LEU A 255 -8.74 18.96 28.06
C LEU A 255 -8.37 18.73 29.53
N VAL A 256 -8.26 17.46 29.95
CA VAL A 256 -7.82 17.11 31.31
C VAL A 256 -6.43 17.69 31.56
N MET A 257 -5.53 17.59 30.59
CA MET A 257 -4.19 18.13 30.72
C MET A 257 -4.17 19.66 30.82
N LEU A 258 -5.08 20.35 30.13
CA LEU A 258 -5.21 21.80 30.21
C LEU A 258 -5.73 22.25 31.59
N LEU A 259 -6.73 21.54 32.14
CA LEU A 259 -7.43 21.95 33.35
C LEU A 259 -6.76 21.45 34.64
N ALA A 260 -6.25 20.21 34.68
CA ALA A 260 -5.74 19.57 35.89
C ALA A 260 -4.68 20.41 36.66
N PRO A 261 -3.67 21.02 36.01
CA PRO A 261 -2.70 21.84 36.76
C PRO A 261 -3.32 23.11 37.34
N LEU A 262 -4.33 23.71 36.70
CA LEU A 262 -5.00 24.90 37.25
C LEU A 262 -5.66 24.61 38.60
N TRP A 263 -6.32 23.45 38.71
CA TRP A 263 -6.95 22.99 39.95
C TRP A 263 -5.90 22.56 40.97
N TRP A 264 -4.85 21.86 40.53
CA TRP A 264 -3.79 21.40 41.41
C TRP A 264 -3.00 22.56 42.05
N LEU A 265 -2.76 23.64 41.29
CA LEU A 265 -2.01 24.81 41.72
C LEU A 265 -2.68 25.57 42.87
N GLU A 266 -4.00 25.48 43.02
CA GLU A 266 -4.74 26.07 44.13
C GLU A 266 -4.34 25.47 45.49
N TYR A 267 -3.95 24.20 45.51
CA TYR A 267 -3.57 23.50 46.74
C TYR A 267 -2.10 23.69 47.12
N VAL A 268 -1.31 24.41 46.31
CA VAL A 268 0.13 24.57 46.51
C VAL A 268 0.44 26.01 46.91
N ASN A 269 0.90 26.25 48.13
CA ASN A 269 1.22 27.60 48.61
C ASN A 269 2.64 28.08 48.22
N ASP A 270 3.56 27.14 47.99
CA ASP A 270 4.97 27.44 47.72
C ASP A 270 5.21 27.73 46.22
N SER A 271 5.81 28.89 45.93
CA SER A 271 6.11 29.33 44.57
C SER A 271 7.06 28.38 43.83
N ALA A 272 8.04 27.79 44.53
CA ALA A 272 8.96 26.85 43.91
C ALA A 272 8.26 25.55 43.50
N LYS A 273 7.32 25.07 44.33
CA LYS A 273 6.49 23.89 44.02
C LYS A 273 5.50 24.16 42.89
N LYS A 274 4.90 25.36 42.82
CA LYS A 274 4.03 25.76 41.69
C LYS A 274 4.79 25.67 40.36
N LEU A 275 6.01 26.22 40.30
CA LEU A 275 6.85 26.15 39.11
C LEU A 275 7.18 24.70 38.73
N ALA A 276 7.58 23.87 39.70
CA ALA A 276 7.88 22.46 39.45
C ALA A 276 6.68 21.68 38.89
N VAL A 277 5.47 21.93 39.43
CA VAL A 277 4.23 21.34 38.92
C VAL A 277 3.98 21.77 37.47
N MET A 278 4.06 23.07 37.16
CA MET A 278 3.87 23.56 35.78
C MET A 278 4.86 22.93 34.80
N THR A 279 6.14 22.90 35.13
CA THR A 279 7.17 22.27 34.28
C THR A 279 6.87 20.78 34.06
N GLY A 280 6.46 20.06 35.11
CA GLY A 280 6.06 18.66 34.99
C GLY A 280 4.89 18.44 34.02
N PHE A 281 3.82 19.23 34.16
CA PHE A 281 2.67 19.15 33.26
C PHE A 281 3.03 19.55 31.82
N ILE A 282 3.89 20.55 31.60
CA ILE A 282 4.38 20.91 30.26
C ILE A 282 5.19 19.76 29.64
N CYS A 283 6.09 19.12 30.39
CA CYS A 283 6.86 17.97 29.91
C CYS A 283 5.94 16.81 29.51
N VAL A 284 4.95 16.50 30.36
CA VAL A 284 3.97 15.44 30.08
C VAL A 284 3.10 15.81 28.87
N PHE A 285 2.70 17.09 28.72
CA PHE A 285 1.96 17.56 27.55
C PHE A 285 2.75 17.40 26.25
N VAL A 286 4.04 17.76 26.24
CA VAL A 286 4.91 17.56 25.06
C VAL A 286 5.08 16.07 24.76
N ALA A 287 5.30 15.24 25.78
CA ALA A 287 5.45 13.79 25.61
C ALA A 287 4.17 13.16 25.02
N LEU A 288 3.00 13.48 25.59
CA LEU A 288 1.71 13.01 25.08
C LEU A 288 1.39 13.58 23.70
N GLY A 289 1.67 14.86 23.44
CA GLY A 289 1.48 15.45 22.11
C GLY A 289 2.33 14.73 21.06
N SER A 290 3.58 14.39 21.40
CA SER A 290 4.49 13.68 20.50
C SER A 290 4.10 12.22 20.26
N VAL A 291 3.48 11.54 21.23
CA VAL A 291 3.16 10.11 21.14
C VAL A 291 1.71 9.89 20.72
N ALA A 292 0.76 10.73 21.13
CA ALA A 292 -0.66 10.52 20.88
C ALA A 292 -1.12 11.07 19.52
N THR A 293 -0.41 12.04 18.95
CA THR A 293 -0.84 12.73 17.73
C THR A 293 0.22 12.68 16.63
N VAL A 294 -0.21 12.80 15.36
CA VAL A 294 0.68 12.94 14.21
C VAL A 294 0.85 14.43 13.92
N ASN A 295 1.41 15.15 14.87
CA ASN A 295 1.68 16.59 14.73
C ASN A 295 3.11 16.81 14.28
N ARG A 296 3.35 17.90 13.53
CA ARG A 296 4.72 18.30 13.22
C ARG A 296 5.42 18.73 14.52
N PRO A 297 6.72 18.48 14.70
CA PRO A 297 7.44 18.88 15.91
C PRO A 297 7.25 20.37 16.27
N ALA A 298 7.21 21.23 15.25
CA ALA A 298 6.96 22.66 15.42
C ALA A 298 5.56 22.98 16.00
N GLU A 299 4.53 22.22 15.64
CA GLU A 299 3.17 22.40 16.15
C GLU A 299 3.09 22.01 17.64
N VAL A 300 3.77 20.92 18.02
CA VAL A 300 3.83 20.49 19.42
C VAL A 300 4.55 21.53 20.28
N VAL A 301 5.66 22.09 19.80
CA VAL A 301 6.41 23.15 20.50
C VAL A 301 5.59 24.44 20.61
N ALA A 302 4.90 24.84 19.55
CA ALA A 302 4.04 26.03 19.57
C ALA A 302 2.87 25.87 20.56
N ALA A 303 2.21 24.71 20.57
CA ALA A 303 1.16 24.40 21.53
C ALA A 303 1.68 24.39 22.98
N ALA A 304 2.86 23.82 23.20
CA ALA A 304 3.49 23.81 24.52
C ALA A 304 3.87 25.21 25.01
N ALA A 305 4.35 26.09 24.12
CA ALA A 305 4.63 27.48 24.45
C ALA A 305 3.36 28.26 24.82
N ALA A 306 2.28 28.09 24.04
CA ALA A 306 0.99 28.71 24.34
C ALA A 306 0.44 28.22 25.70
N TYR A 307 0.53 26.91 25.95
CA TYR A 307 0.11 26.32 27.21
C TYR A 307 0.94 26.80 28.41
N ALA A 308 2.26 26.86 28.25
CA ALA A 308 3.17 27.39 29.27
C ALA A 308 2.86 28.85 29.59
N ALA A 309 2.55 29.67 28.57
CA ALA A 309 2.15 31.07 28.78
C ALA A 309 0.87 31.17 29.63
N VAL A 310 -0.15 30.35 29.35
CA VAL A 310 -1.41 30.33 30.13
C VAL A 310 -1.14 29.96 31.60
N LEU A 311 -0.34 28.92 31.86
CA LEU A 311 0.02 28.53 33.23
C LEU A 311 0.81 29.63 33.96
N MET A 312 1.75 30.28 33.27
CA MET A 312 2.55 31.37 33.83
C MET A 312 1.70 32.60 34.18
N VAL A 313 0.73 32.97 33.33
CA VAL A 313 -0.22 34.05 33.64
C VAL A 313 -1.05 33.69 34.87
N PHE A 314 -1.56 32.46 34.97
CA PHE A 314 -2.30 32.01 36.14
C PHE A 314 -1.45 32.06 37.43
N MET A 315 -0.16 31.73 37.33
CA MET A 315 0.79 31.87 38.44
C MET A 315 0.85 33.30 38.98
N GLN A 316 0.80 34.28 38.09
CA GLN A 316 0.91 35.70 38.42
C GLN A 316 -0.36 36.24 39.08
N VAL A 317 -1.54 35.70 38.71
CA VAL A 317 -2.83 36.08 39.31
C VAL A 317 -2.99 35.55 40.74
N GLN A 318 -2.33 34.44 41.09
CA GLN A 318 -2.38 33.85 42.45
C GLN A 318 -1.24 34.33 43.39
N LYS A 319 -0.53 35.40 43.05
CA LYS A 319 0.36 36.11 43.99
C LYS A 319 -0.42 37.11 44.82
#